data_AF-A0A1G3KI30-F1
#
_entry.id   AF-A0A1G3KI30-F1
#
_cell.length_a   1.000
_cell.length_b   1.000
_cell.length_c   1.000
_cell.angle_alpha   90.00
_cell.angle_beta   90.00
_cell.angle_gamma   90.00
#
_symmetry.space_group_name_H-M   'P 1'
#
loop_
_entity.id
_entity.type
_entity.pdbx_description
1 polymer ?
#
loop_
_entity_poly.entity_id
_entity_poly.type
_entity_poly.pdbx_seq_one_letter_code
_entity_poly.pdbx_strand_id
1 'polypeptide(L)'
;MRHLVIDSASEACSVALIEAGGVVDHRHLVIGRGHAERLVPLIADLADGGRADMIVAGCGPGSFAGVRIGIAAARALALGWQVPVSGFSTLALVAASAADAIAAAGGALVVMEGGHGQWFVQPFAADLSPRSAFRSLLPGDAVLLGDELVVGNRAEPFVTLRGSGRALAMLPDARSFLRLPTAALIDRPSPVYGRAPDAKPMAPT
;
A
#
# COMPACT_ATOMS: atom_id res chain seq x y z
N MET A 1 15.12 17.34 4.52
CA MET A 1 14.46 16.35 5.38
C MET A 1 14.34 15.05 4.60
N ARG A 2 14.94 13.99 5.11
CA ARG A 2 14.96 12.64 4.51
C ARG A 2 13.86 11.79 5.14
N HIS A 3 13.13 11.06 4.30
CA HIS A 3 12.08 10.11 4.71
C HIS A 3 12.52 8.68 4.39
N LEU A 4 12.30 7.77 5.33
CA LEU A 4 12.31 6.33 5.07
C LEU A 4 10.86 5.88 4.86
N VAL A 5 10.54 5.44 3.66
CA VAL A 5 9.22 4.91 3.29
C VAL A 5 9.27 3.38 3.33
N ILE A 6 8.29 2.75 3.96
CA ILE A 6 8.20 1.29 4.11
C ILE A 6 6.80 0.82 3.70
N ASP A 7 6.69 -0.10 2.74
CA ASP A 7 5.48 -0.89 2.51
C ASP A 7 5.81 -2.38 2.48
N SER A 8 5.02 -3.16 3.22
CA SER A 8 5.10 -4.62 3.24
C SER A 8 3.71 -5.23 3.27
N ALA A 9 2.72 -4.52 2.74
CA ALA A 9 1.31 -4.88 2.85
C ALA A 9 0.85 -5.87 1.77
N SER A 10 1.68 -6.15 0.76
CA SER A 10 1.37 -7.07 -0.33
C SER A 10 2.39 -8.21 -0.43
N GLU A 11 2.46 -8.88 -1.58
CA GLU A 11 3.57 -9.79 -1.91
C GLU A 11 4.89 -9.06 -2.18
N ALA A 12 4.82 -7.75 -2.44
CA ALA A 12 5.97 -6.86 -2.50
C ALA A 12 6.34 -6.34 -1.11
N CYS A 13 7.65 -6.32 -0.85
CA CYS A 13 8.29 -5.59 0.23
C CYS A 13 9.12 -4.48 -0.40
N SER A 14 8.76 -3.22 -0.12
CA SER A 14 9.37 -2.06 -0.73
C SER A 14 9.80 -1.04 0.32
N VAL A 15 11.00 -0.52 0.15
CA VAL A 15 11.58 0.53 0.98
C VAL A 15 12.27 1.57 0.11
N ALA A 16 12.18 2.84 0.52
CA ALA A 16 12.85 3.93 -0.19
C ALA A 16 13.33 5.01 0.79
N LEU A 17 14.50 5.58 0.51
CA LEU A 17 14.96 6.84 1.05
C LEU A 17 14.60 7.97 0.10
N ILE A 18 13.95 8.99 0.62
CA ILE A 18 13.42 10.11 -0.18
C ILE A 18 13.84 11.43 0.44
N GLU A 19 14.31 12.35 -0.39
CA GLU A 19 14.63 13.73 -0.05
C GLU A 19 13.90 14.71 -0.97
N ALA A 20 14.08 16.01 -0.76
CA ALA A 20 13.43 17.05 -1.56
C ALA A 20 13.73 16.93 -3.07
N GLY A 21 14.88 16.36 -3.45
CA GLY A 21 15.27 16.12 -4.84
C GLY A 21 14.70 14.85 -5.46
N GLY A 22 13.98 14.01 -4.71
CA GLY A 22 13.43 12.74 -5.18
C GLY A 22 13.91 11.52 -4.40
N VAL A 23 13.84 10.35 -5.05
CA VAL A 23 14.30 9.08 -4.48
C VAL A 23 15.83 9.06 -4.45
N VAL A 24 16.40 8.83 -3.27
CA VAL A 24 17.84 8.71 -3.04
C VAL A 24 18.30 7.27 -3.24
N ASP A 25 17.59 6.32 -2.64
CA ASP A 25 17.86 4.88 -2.74
C ASP A 25 16.56 4.10 -2.51
N HIS A 26 16.45 2.88 -3.04
CA HIS A 26 15.26 2.05 -2.88
C HIS A 26 15.54 0.56 -3.08
N ARG A 27 14.70 -0.28 -2.47
CA ARG A 27 14.59 -1.71 -2.78
C ARG A 27 13.12 -2.06 -2.98
N HIS A 28 12.84 -2.94 -3.92
CA HIS A 28 11.50 -3.48 -4.16
C HIS A 28 11.66 -4.95 -4.54
N LEU A 29 11.24 -5.85 -3.65
CA LEU A 29 11.32 -7.29 -3.86
C LEU A 29 9.92 -7.91 -3.77
N VAL A 30 9.62 -8.81 -4.70
CA VAL A 30 8.44 -9.69 -4.61
C VAL A 30 8.86 -10.94 -3.85
N ILE A 31 8.46 -11.04 -2.58
CA ILE A 31 8.98 -12.05 -1.65
C ILE A 31 7.94 -13.15 -1.39
N GLY A 32 6.64 -12.86 -1.56
CA GLY A 32 5.54 -13.79 -1.30
C GLY A 32 5.37 -14.14 0.19
N ARG A 33 6.39 -14.73 0.83
CA ARG A 33 6.47 -15.06 2.26
C ARG A 33 7.84 -14.65 2.84
N GLY A 34 7.91 -14.46 4.16
CA GLY A 34 9.16 -14.12 4.86
C GLY A 34 9.47 -12.62 4.94
N HIS A 35 8.44 -11.78 5.01
CA HIS A 35 8.59 -10.33 5.11
C HIS A 35 9.32 -9.91 6.41
N ALA A 36 9.12 -10.65 7.51
CA ALA A 36 9.72 -10.33 8.81
C ALA A 36 11.24 -10.46 8.78
N GLU A 37 11.76 -11.48 8.10
CA GLU A 37 13.18 -11.78 7.98
C GLU A 37 13.86 -10.88 6.94
N ARG A 38 13.12 -10.36 5.96
CA ARG A 38 13.67 -9.61 4.83
C ARG A 38 13.60 -8.09 4.98
N LEU A 39 12.61 -7.56 5.70
CA LEU A 39 12.40 -6.12 5.75
C LEU A 39 13.59 -5.36 6.36
N VAL A 40 14.08 -5.77 7.53
CA VAL A 40 15.19 -5.07 8.20
C VAL A 40 16.48 -5.13 7.37
N PRO A 41 16.88 -6.29 6.80
CA PRO A 41 17.99 -6.33 5.85
C PRO A 41 17.82 -5.39 4.65
N LEU A 42 16.61 -5.31 4.07
CA LEU A 42 16.36 -4.39 2.93
C LEU A 42 16.54 -2.93 3.31
N ILE A 43 16.17 -2.54 4.53
CA ILE A 43 16.40 -1.19 5.06
C ILE A 43 17.89 -0.96 5.28
N ALA A 44 18.60 -1.93 5.86
CA ALA A 44 20.04 -1.83 6.12
C ALA A 44 20.88 -1.74 4.84
N ASP A 45 20.40 -2.32 3.74
CA ASP A 45 21.02 -2.24 2.42
C ASP A 45 20.86 -0.86 1.74
N LEU A 46 20.00 0.02 2.26
CA LEU A 46 19.88 1.39 1.75
C LEU A 46 21.08 2.24 2.17
N ALA A 47 21.34 3.31 1.43
CA ALA A 47 22.31 4.34 1.83
C ALA A 47 22.17 4.74 3.31
N ASP A 48 23.31 4.87 4.01
CA ASP A 48 23.38 5.19 5.44
C ASP A 48 22.55 4.26 6.35
N GLY A 49 22.32 3.01 5.92
CA GLY A 49 21.51 2.03 6.65
C GLY A 49 20.04 2.41 6.77
N GLY A 50 19.53 3.21 5.83
CA GLY A 50 18.14 3.67 5.83
C GLY A 50 17.85 4.80 6.82
N ARG A 51 18.87 5.40 7.45
CA ARG A 51 18.66 6.46 8.45
C ARG A 51 18.00 7.69 7.82
N ALA A 52 16.97 8.20 8.49
CA ALA A 52 16.11 9.27 8.01
C ALA A 52 15.64 10.18 9.16
N ASP A 53 15.12 11.36 8.82
CA ASP A 53 14.54 12.34 9.76
C ASP A 53 13.08 12.01 10.12
N MET A 54 12.44 11.14 9.34
CA MET A 54 11.07 10.67 9.54
C MET A 54 10.90 9.31 8.88
N ILE A 55 10.05 8.46 9.46
CA ILE A 55 9.67 7.17 8.88
C ILE A 55 8.18 7.21 8.51
N VAL A 56 7.83 6.68 7.34
CA VAL A 56 6.44 6.61 6.87
C VAL A 56 6.11 5.18 6.47
N ALA A 57 5.06 4.60 7.06
CA ALA A 57 4.73 3.19 6.88
C ALA A 57 3.36 2.94 6.23
N GLY A 58 3.32 1.99 5.29
CA GLY A 58 2.09 1.52 4.67
C GLY A 58 1.17 0.89 5.71
N CYS A 59 -0.02 1.46 5.85
CA CYS A 59 -1.02 1.03 6.83
C CYS A 59 -2.02 0.02 6.26
N GLY A 60 -1.85 -0.38 5.01
CA GLY A 60 -2.80 -1.24 4.30
C GLY A 60 -3.91 -0.45 3.60
N PRO A 61 -5.02 -1.12 3.22
CA PRO A 61 -5.30 -2.54 3.44
C PRO A 61 -4.33 -3.48 2.73
N GLY A 62 -4.20 -4.71 3.22
CA GLY A 62 -3.28 -5.71 2.71
C GLY A 62 -3.16 -6.95 3.60
N SER A 63 -2.07 -7.70 3.45
CA SER A 63 -1.72 -8.85 4.28
C SER A 63 -1.71 -8.51 5.76
N PHE A 64 -2.46 -9.27 6.56
CA PHE A 64 -2.56 -9.09 8.01
C PHE A 64 -1.21 -9.09 8.73
N ALA A 65 -0.33 -10.01 8.34
CA ALA A 65 1.03 -10.09 8.90
C ALA A 65 1.91 -8.98 8.32
N GLY A 66 1.84 -8.77 7.00
CA GLY A 66 2.67 -7.81 6.28
C GLY A 66 2.53 -6.37 6.79
N VAL A 67 1.30 -5.88 6.96
CA VAL A 67 1.03 -4.52 7.49
C VAL A 67 1.61 -4.34 8.89
N ARG A 68 1.47 -5.36 9.76
CA ARG A 68 2.01 -5.29 11.13
C ARG A 68 3.52 -5.30 11.16
N ILE A 69 4.15 -6.10 10.31
CA ILE A 69 5.61 -6.17 10.21
C ILE A 69 6.18 -4.79 9.83
N GLY A 70 5.62 -4.15 8.80
CA GLY A 70 6.05 -2.81 8.36
C GLY A 70 5.87 -1.74 9.45
N ILE A 71 4.68 -1.66 10.06
CA ILE A 71 4.41 -0.69 11.13
C ILE A 71 5.28 -0.95 12.37
N ALA A 72 5.49 -2.22 12.75
CA ALA A 72 6.32 -2.56 13.90
C ALA A 72 7.79 -2.18 13.66
N ALA A 73 8.33 -2.49 12.49
CA ALA A 73 9.69 -2.09 12.10
C ALA A 73 9.84 -0.57 12.10
N ALA A 74 8.88 0.15 11.50
CA ALA A 74 8.87 1.61 11.47
C ALA A 74 8.88 2.22 12.88
N ARG A 75 8.04 1.72 13.78
CA ARG A 75 7.98 2.20 15.18
C ARG A 75 9.25 1.87 15.95
N ALA A 76 9.83 0.69 15.77
CA ALA A 76 11.06 0.29 16.44
C ALA A 76 12.25 1.15 16.01
N LEU A 77 12.39 1.39 14.70
CA LEU A 77 13.41 2.28 14.15
C LEU A 77 13.19 3.72 14.60
N ALA A 78 11.95 4.21 14.55
CA ALA A 78 11.60 5.56 15.01
C ALA A 78 11.97 5.79 16.48
N LEU A 79 11.72 4.79 17.33
CA LEU A 79 12.13 4.82 18.73
C LEU A 79 13.65 4.89 18.88
N GLY A 80 14.40 4.05 18.15
CA GLY A 80 15.86 4.01 18.21
C GLY A 80 16.54 5.24 17.61
N TRP A 81 15.93 5.87 16.61
CA TRP A 81 16.45 7.07 15.96
C TRP A 81 15.91 8.37 16.55
N GLN A 82 14.91 8.29 17.44
CA GLN A 82 14.18 9.42 18.01
C GLN A 82 13.56 10.35 16.95
N VAL A 83 12.91 9.75 15.96
CA VAL A 83 12.26 10.47 14.85
C VAL A 83 10.75 10.21 14.81
N PRO A 84 9.96 11.13 14.24
CA PRO A 84 8.53 10.91 14.06
C PRO A 84 8.23 9.75 13.11
N VAL A 85 7.05 9.15 13.29
CA VAL A 85 6.51 8.12 12.40
C VAL A 85 5.08 8.48 11.98
N SER A 86 4.80 8.38 10.70
CA SER A 86 3.46 8.52 10.10
C SER A 86 3.16 7.31 9.22
N GLY A 87 2.01 7.32 8.54
CA GLY A 87 1.62 6.25 7.64
C GLY A 87 0.92 6.73 6.38
N PHE A 88 0.61 5.78 5.50
CA PHE A 88 -0.14 6.02 4.27
C PHE A 88 -1.02 4.83 3.86
N SER A 89 -1.98 5.06 2.97
CA SER A 89 -2.77 4.00 2.33
C SER A 89 -1.96 3.22 1.29
N THR A 90 -1.88 1.89 1.45
CA THR A 90 -1.21 1.01 0.48
C THR A 90 -1.91 1.04 -0.90
N LEU A 91 -3.24 1.13 -0.94
CA LEU A 91 -3.97 1.24 -2.22
C LEU A 91 -3.65 2.55 -2.95
N ALA A 92 -3.46 3.64 -2.20
CA ALA A 92 -3.03 4.90 -2.78
C ALA A 92 -1.58 4.82 -3.30
N LEU A 93 -0.71 4.03 -2.65
CA LEU A 93 0.65 3.79 -3.15
C LEU A 93 0.63 2.99 -4.47
N VAL A 94 -0.26 2.01 -4.60
CA VAL A 94 -0.48 1.29 -5.87
C VAL A 94 -0.98 2.25 -6.95
N ALA A 95 -1.94 3.13 -6.64
CA ALA A 95 -2.40 4.16 -7.56
C ALA A 95 -1.26 5.09 -7.99
N ALA A 96 -0.44 5.54 -7.04
CA ALA A 96 0.72 6.38 -7.27
C ALA A 96 1.76 5.72 -8.21
N SER A 97 1.99 4.42 -8.08
CA SER A 97 2.87 3.67 -9.01
C SER A 97 2.33 3.58 -10.44
N ALA A 98 1.03 3.76 -10.64
CA ALA A 98 0.37 3.74 -11.95
C ALA A 98 -0.09 5.13 -12.41
N ALA A 99 0.36 6.19 -11.76
CA ALA A 99 -0.33 7.48 -11.80
C ALA A 99 -0.39 8.13 -13.20
N ASP A 100 0.61 7.92 -14.07
CA ASP A 100 0.55 8.43 -15.45
C ASP A 100 -0.55 7.73 -16.27
N ALA A 101 -0.73 6.42 -16.07
CA ALA A 101 -1.78 5.66 -16.71
C ALA A 101 -3.17 6.04 -16.17
N ILE A 102 -3.27 6.32 -14.87
CA ILE A 102 -4.51 6.77 -14.23
C ILE A 102 -4.91 8.16 -14.74
N ALA A 103 -3.95 9.09 -14.82
CA ALA A 103 -4.19 10.43 -15.34
C ALA A 103 -4.66 10.38 -16.81
N ALA A 104 -4.00 9.58 -17.65
CA ALA A 104 -4.37 9.41 -19.06
C ALA A 104 -5.76 8.76 -19.26
N ALA A 105 -6.20 7.92 -18.33
CA ALA A 105 -7.51 7.26 -18.36
C ALA A 105 -8.64 8.07 -17.67
N GLY A 106 -8.33 9.23 -17.06
CA GLY A 106 -9.30 10.01 -16.29
C GLY A 106 -9.65 9.44 -14.92
N GLY A 107 -8.96 8.38 -14.48
CA GLY A 107 -9.24 7.63 -13.25
C GLY A 107 -8.97 6.14 -13.40
N ALA A 108 -9.06 5.41 -12.30
CA ALA A 108 -8.93 3.96 -12.28
C ALA A 108 -9.58 3.33 -11.06
N LEU A 109 -9.84 2.02 -11.15
CA LEU A 109 -10.14 1.18 -10.00
C LEU A 109 -8.87 0.43 -9.59
N VAL A 110 -8.38 0.67 -8.37
CA VAL A 110 -7.32 -0.16 -7.80
C VAL A 110 -7.96 -1.42 -7.21
N VAL A 111 -7.45 -2.59 -7.59
CA VAL A 111 -7.92 -3.91 -7.18
C VAL A 111 -6.71 -4.73 -6.74
N MET A 112 -6.63 -4.95 -5.43
CA MET A 112 -5.58 -5.74 -4.79
C MET A 112 -6.16 -6.98 -4.14
N GLU A 113 -5.33 -8.02 -4.02
CA GLU A 113 -5.72 -9.22 -3.29
C GLU A 113 -6.07 -8.90 -1.83
N GLY A 114 -7.24 -9.39 -1.40
CA GLY A 114 -7.69 -9.36 -0.03
C GLY A 114 -7.56 -10.71 0.67
N GLY A 115 -8.25 -10.87 1.80
CA GLY A 115 -8.34 -12.14 2.52
C GLY A 115 -9.60 -12.92 2.13
N HIS A 116 -9.60 -14.24 2.36
CA HIS A 116 -10.78 -15.10 2.23
C HIS A 116 -11.46 -15.05 0.84
N GLY A 117 -10.66 -14.95 -0.23
CA GLY A 117 -11.15 -14.91 -1.60
C GLY A 117 -11.79 -13.58 -2.00
N GLN A 118 -11.65 -12.53 -1.20
CA GLN A 118 -12.10 -11.17 -1.52
C GLN A 118 -10.98 -10.32 -2.12
N TRP A 119 -11.35 -9.23 -2.79
CA TRP A 119 -10.47 -8.19 -3.29
C TRP A 119 -10.71 -6.88 -2.56
N PHE A 120 -9.62 -6.17 -2.26
CA PHE A 120 -9.70 -4.77 -1.86
C PHE A 120 -9.84 -3.91 -3.11
N VAL A 121 -10.93 -3.16 -3.18
CA VAL A 121 -11.25 -2.30 -4.33
C VAL A 121 -11.40 -0.85 -3.90
N GLN A 122 -10.75 0.06 -4.60
CA GLN A 122 -10.89 1.50 -4.36
C GLN A 122 -10.81 2.29 -5.66
N PRO A 123 -11.81 3.14 -5.96
CA PRO A 123 -11.77 4.02 -7.11
C PRO A 123 -10.93 5.27 -6.82
N PHE A 124 -10.08 5.64 -7.77
CA PHE A 124 -9.25 6.83 -7.76
C PHE A 124 -9.59 7.72 -8.96
N ALA A 125 -9.49 9.04 -8.78
CA ALA A 125 -9.59 10.02 -9.84
C ALA A 125 -8.24 10.22 -10.56
N ALA A 126 -8.22 11.01 -11.63
CA ALA A 126 -7.02 11.31 -12.42
C ALA A 126 -5.89 11.97 -11.60
N ASP A 127 -6.24 12.71 -10.54
CA ASP A 127 -5.31 13.36 -9.60
C ASP A 127 -4.90 12.46 -8.43
N LEU A 128 -5.24 11.17 -8.50
CA LEU A 128 -5.02 10.17 -7.45
C LEU A 128 -5.82 10.38 -6.18
N SER A 129 -6.76 11.34 -6.13
CA SER A 129 -7.67 11.43 -4.99
C SER A 129 -8.60 10.21 -4.95
N PRO A 130 -8.82 9.60 -3.76
CA PRO A 130 -9.78 8.51 -3.64
C PRO A 130 -11.20 9.03 -3.83
N ARG A 131 -11.97 8.43 -4.75
CA ARG A 131 -13.39 8.79 -4.99
C ARG A 131 -14.33 8.22 -3.95
N SER A 132 -13.90 7.18 -3.22
CA SER A 132 -14.62 6.61 -2.08
C SER A 132 -13.65 5.90 -1.13
N ALA A 133 -14.17 5.50 0.04
CA ALA A 133 -13.50 4.50 0.86
C ALA A 133 -13.33 3.19 0.07
N PHE A 134 -12.29 2.43 0.41
CA PHE A 134 -12.10 1.10 -0.17
C PHE A 134 -13.15 0.11 0.38
N ARG A 135 -13.41 -0.95 -0.37
CA ARG A 135 -14.30 -2.05 0.03
C ARG A 135 -13.57 -3.38 -0.11
N SER A 136 -13.96 -4.36 0.71
CA SER A 136 -13.54 -5.75 0.57
C SER A 136 -14.72 -6.54 -0.02
N LEU A 137 -14.61 -6.95 -1.28
CA LEU A 137 -15.70 -7.55 -2.05
C LEU A 137 -15.29 -8.91 -2.61
N LEU A 138 -16.25 -9.82 -2.77
CA LEU A 138 -16.03 -11.01 -3.58
C LEU A 138 -15.83 -10.62 -5.05
N PRO A 139 -15.07 -11.39 -5.84
CA PRO A 139 -14.81 -11.10 -7.25
C PRO A 139 -16.07 -10.80 -8.07
N GLY A 140 -17.15 -11.56 -7.86
CA GLY A 140 -18.42 -11.36 -8.55
C GLY A 140 -19.08 -10.01 -8.28
N ASP A 141 -18.96 -9.49 -7.06
CA ASP A 141 -19.49 -8.17 -6.69
C ASP A 141 -18.53 -7.05 -7.11
N ALA A 142 -17.22 -7.31 -7.06
CA ALA A 142 -16.18 -6.36 -7.41
C ALA A 142 -16.25 -5.93 -8.88
N VAL A 143 -16.50 -6.88 -9.79
CA VAL A 143 -16.51 -6.61 -11.24
C VAL A 143 -17.66 -5.71 -11.70
N LEU A 144 -18.68 -5.49 -10.84
CA LEU A 144 -19.80 -4.56 -11.08
C LEU A 144 -19.39 -3.08 -11.01
N LEU A 145 -18.17 -2.76 -10.55
CA LEU A 145 -17.67 -1.39 -10.49
C LEU A 145 -17.24 -0.88 -11.87
N GLY A 146 -17.20 0.45 -12.06
CA GLY A 146 -17.35 1.08 -13.38
C GLY A 146 -16.13 1.70 -14.07
N ASP A 147 -14.90 1.51 -13.59
CA ASP A 147 -13.72 2.10 -14.27
C ASP A 147 -13.17 1.22 -15.40
N GLU A 148 -12.81 1.87 -16.51
CA GLU A 148 -12.19 1.22 -17.67
C GLU A 148 -10.79 0.67 -17.31
N LEU A 149 -9.96 1.50 -16.68
CA LEU A 149 -8.63 1.09 -16.20
C LEU A 149 -8.74 0.45 -14.81
N VAL A 150 -8.20 -0.75 -14.70
CA VAL A 150 -8.09 -1.52 -13.46
C VAL A 150 -6.61 -1.71 -13.15
N VAL A 151 -6.18 -1.35 -11.94
CA VAL A 151 -4.78 -1.34 -11.53
C VAL A 151 -4.58 -2.24 -10.32
N GLY A 152 -3.50 -3.01 -10.27
CA GLY A 152 -3.12 -3.81 -9.09
C GLY A 152 -2.90 -5.29 -9.42
N ASN A 153 -2.52 -6.08 -8.43
CA ASN A 153 -2.19 -7.51 -8.64
C ASN A 153 -3.41 -8.40 -8.92
N ARG A 154 -4.62 -7.84 -8.87
CA ARG A 154 -5.86 -8.49 -9.29
C ARG A 154 -6.52 -7.86 -10.52
N ALA A 155 -5.86 -6.90 -11.18
CA ALA A 155 -6.40 -6.25 -12.37
C ALA A 155 -6.71 -7.23 -13.51
N GLU A 156 -5.81 -8.15 -13.82
CA GLU A 156 -5.99 -9.14 -14.90
C GLU A 156 -7.13 -10.13 -14.61
N PRO A 157 -7.18 -10.83 -13.45
CA PRO A 157 -8.35 -11.66 -13.09
C PRO A 157 -9.66 -10.88 -13.10
N PHE A 158 -9.63 -9.64 -12.64
CA PHE A 158 -10.80 -8.78 -12.57
C PHE A 158 -11.34 -8.46 -13.98
N VAL A 159 -10.49 -8.00 -14.90
CA VAL A 159 -10.89 -7.67 -16.28
C VAL A 159 -11.34 -8.92 -17.03
N THR A 160 -10.68 -10.05 -16.80
CA THR A 160 -11.07 -11.35 -17.37
C THR A 160 -12.47 -11.75 -16.92
N LEU A 161 -12.75 -11.67 -15.62
CA LEU A 161 -14.06 -12.00 -15.05
C LEU A 161 -15.15 -11.02 -15.49
N ARG A 162 -14.83 -9.72 -15.61
CA ARG A 162 -15.75 -8.69 -16.11
C ARG A 162 -16.04 -8.86 -17.61
N GLY A 163 -15.06 -9.35 -18.38
CA GLY A 163 -15.12 -9.45 -19.84
C GLY A 163 -14.85 -8.13 -20.59
N SER A 164 -14.41 -7.07 -19.90
CA SER A 164 -14.11 -5.76 -20.49
C SER A 164 -13.21 -4.89 -19.61
N GLY A 165 -12.62 -3.85 -20.21
CA GLY A 165 -11.70 -2.92 -19.55
C GLY A 165 -10.23 -3.23 -19.85
N ARG A 166 -9.35 -2.42 -19.27
CA ARG A 166 -7.90 -2.52 -19.42
C ARG A 166 -7.26 -2.84 -18.08
N ALA A 167 -6.52 -3.95 -18.01
CA ALA A 167 -5.78 -4.33 -16.82
C ALA A 167 -4.36 -3.75 -16.85
N LEU A 168 -3.90 -3.28 -15.70
CA LEU A 168 -2.51 -2.91 -15.45
C LEU A 168 -2.04 -3.57 -14.14
N ALA A 169 -1.22 -4.61 -14.27
CA ALA A 169 -0.60 -5.25 -13.12
C ALA A 169 0.32 -4.24 -12.40
N MET A 170 0.12 -4.08 -11.09
CA MET A 170 0.88 -3.14 -10.29
C MET A 170 0.97 -3.61 -8.83
N LEU A 171 2.11 -3.33 -8.20
CA LEU A 171 2.36 -3.58 -6.79
C LEU A 171 2.75 -2.26 -6.09
N PRO A 172 2.56 -2.14 -4.77
CA PRO A 172 2.97 -0.95 -4.04
C PRO A 172 4.50 -0.79 -4.09
N ASP A 173 4.95 0.41 -4.46
CA ASP A 173 6.37 0.74 -4.57
C ASP A 173 6.66 2.03 -3.79
N ALA A 174 7.55 1.94 -2.81
CA ALA A 174 7.91 3.04 -1.92
C ALA A 174 8.47 4.27 -2.66
N ARG A 175 9.03 4.08 -3.87
CA ARG A 175 9.48 5.18 -4.74
C ARG A 175 8.35 6.15 -5.12
N SER A 176 7.12 5.65 -5.19
CA SER A 176 5.95 6.41 -5.62
C SER A 176 5.38 7.32 -4.53
N PHE A 177 5.95 7.30 -3.31
CA PHE A 177 5.44 8.04 -2.15
C PHE A 177 5.25 9.53 -2.41
N LEU A 178 6.16 10.18 -3.14
CA LEU A 178 6.06 11.61 -3.45
C LEU A 178 4.84 11.98 -4.31
N ARG A 179 4.20 11.00 -4.95
CA ARG A 179 2.99 11.19 -5.76
C ARG A 179 1.70 11.01 -4.96
N LEU A 180 1.78 10.62 -3.69
CA LEU A 180 0.59 10.40 -2.88
C LEU A 180 -0.18 11.70 -2.66
N PRO A 181 -1.52 11.69 -2.76
CA PRO A 181 -2.33 12.82 -2.33
C PRO A 181 -2.28 12.95 -0.80
N THR A 182 -2.44 14.17 -0.28
CA THR A 182 -2.46 14.42 1.18
C THR A 182 -3.52 13.58 1.89
N ALA A 183 -4.66 13.32 1.25
CA ALA A 183 -5.74 12.49 1.78
C ALA A 183 -5.35 11.01 2.02
N ALA A 184 -4.23 10.55 1.46
CA ALA A 184 -3.71 9.21 1.68
C ALA A 184 -2.77 9.11 2.89
N LEU A 185 -2.36 10.23 3.48
CA LEU A 185 -1.46 10.27 4.63
C LEU A 185 -2.22 10.06 5.95
N ILE A 186 -1.55 9.45 6.93
CA ILE A 186 -2.10 9.05 8.21
C ILE A 186 -1.14 9.49 9.31
N ASP A 187 -1.56 10.38 10.20
CA ASP A 187 -0.67 10.92 11.25
C ASP A 187 -0.19 9.85 12.23
N ARG A 188 -1.09 8.93 12.63
CA ARG A 188 -0.80 7.87 13.58
C ARG A 188 -0.93 6.51 12.89
N PRO A 189 0.18 5.88 12.49
CA PRO A 189 0.13 4.65 11.71
C PRO A 189 -0.47 3.52 12.56
N SER A 190 -1.58 2.98 12.10
CA SER A 190 -2.22 1.79 12.66
C SER A 190 -2.70 0.91 11.51
N PRO A 191 -2.67 -0.43 11.66
CA PRO A 191 -3.14 -1.31 10.61
C PRO A 191 -4.60 -1.03 10.21
N VAL A 192 -4.85 -0.89 8.92
CA VAL A 192 -6.17 -0.79 8.32
C VAL A 192 -6.53 -2.16 7.73
N TYR A 193 -7.55 -2.80 8.29
CA TYR A 193 -8.04 -4.08 7.81
C TYR A 193 -9.27 -3.88 6.93
N GLY A 194 -9.44 -4.71 5.91
CA GLY A 194 -10.64 -4.67 5.07
C GLY A 194 -11.86 -5.40 5.63
N ARG A 195 -11.78 -5.90 6.86
CA ARG A 195 -12.89 -6.50 7.60
C ARG A 195 -12.80 -6.11 9.07
N ALA A 196 -13.95 -5.97 9.72
CA ALA A 196 -14.01 -5.88 11.18
C ALA A 196 -13.46 -7.17 11.81
N PRO A 197 -12.83 -7.11 13.00
CA PRO A 197 -12.40 -8.32 13.70
C PRO A 197 -13.59 -9.24 13.96
N ASP A 198 -13.44 -10.53 13.63
CA ASP A 198 -14.49 -11.54 13.81
C ASP A 198 -14.78 -11.86 15.30
N ALA A 199 -13.92 -11.40 16.20
CA ALA A 199 -14.07 -11.60 17.64
C ALA A 199 -15.13 -10.63 18.22
N LYS A 200 -16.22 -11.20 18.73
CA LYS A 200 -17.15 -10.48 19.62
C LYS A 200 -16.51 -10.35 21.00
N PRO A 201 -16.50 -9.17 21.65
CA PRO A 201 -16.07 -9.05 23.03
C PRO A 201 -16.86 -10.02 23.90
N MET A 202 -16.16 -10.74 24.78
CA MET A 202 -16.81 -11.57 25.79
C MET A 202 -17.65 -10.64 26.67
N ALA A 203 -18.95 -10.90 26.77
CA ALA A 203 -19.83 -10.08 27.61
C ALA A 203 -19.30 -10.10 29.05
N PRO A 204 -19.26 -8.95 29.75
CA PRO A 204 -18.91 -8.96 31.17
C PRO A 204 -19.93 -9.82 31.92
N THR A 205 -19.44 -10.83 32.62
CA THR A 205 -20.18 -11.60 33.63
C THR A 205 -20.53 -10.73 34.82
#